data_AF-A0A920R598-F1
#
_entry.id   AF-A0A920R598-F1
#
_cell.length_a   1.000
_cell.length_b   1.000
_cell.length_c   1.000
_cell.angle_alpha   90.00
_cell.angle_beta   90.00
_cell.angle_gamma   90.00
#
_symmetry.space_group_name_H-M   'P 1'
#
loop_
_entity.id
_entity.type
_entity.pdbx_description
1 polymer ?
#
loop_
_entity_poly.entity_id
_entity_poly.type
_entity_poly.pdbx_seq_one_letter_code
_entity_poly.pdbx_strand_id
1 'polypeptide(L)'
;MAYNPLILNLNLMEVAVTTCVFSVTVPEDWGDKDVRWTLIDEITGQEFSSPGRLVHSTYRHDEPLQPSRKNSPPKVRLQAEGPIAEGRFGFGRGMMAETLETRVGVPIELNARIRRDNPFREDDERPVRVRFFKYQGPGDVVFTPDWSSWREENIGWVEAASWLESEFAYGEEKTEAVFSEPGEYILMVQAYNMVGRRTYETQDFEFWCCWTNAFIRVNVN
;
A
#
# COMPACT_ATOMS: atom_id res chain seq x y z
N MET A 1 11.97 12.62 25.03
CA MET A 1 10.87 11.69 24.69
C MET A 1 10.51 11.96 23.25
N ALA A 2 10.74 11.01 22.35
CA ALA A 2 10.36 11.17 20.94
C ALA A 2 8.84 10.95 20.85
N TYR A 3 8.10 12.02 20.54
CA TYR A 3 6.65 12.00 20.46
C TYR A 3 6.21 11.58 19.05
N ASN A 4 5.29 10.62 18.99
CA ASN A 4 4.83 9.97 17.76
C ASN A 4 3.64 10.77 17.18
N PRO A 5 3.70 11.31 15.95
CA PRO A 5 2.59 12.09 15.38
C PRO A 5 1.36 11.19 15.18
N LEU A 6 0.20 11.64 15.68
CA LEU A 6 -1.08 10.94 15.60
C LEU A 6 -1.48 10.71 14.14
N ILE A 7 -1.97 9.50 13.85
CA ILE A 7 -2.16 8.95 12.51
C ILE A 7 -3.65 8.75 12.31
N LEU A 8 -4.17 9.33 11.24
CA LEU A 8 -5.50 9.00 10.79
C LEU A 8 -5.42 8.39 9.40
N ASN A 9 -5.69 7.09 9.32
CA ASN A 9 -5.78 6.35 8.07
C ASN A 9 -7.26 6.28 7.68
N LEU A 10 -7.67 7.12 6.74
CA LEU A 10 -9.02 7.04 6.14
C LEU A 10 -8.94 6.14 4.91
N ASN A 11 -9.71 5.06 4.92
CA ASN A 11 -9.82 4.11 3.82
C ASN A 11 -10.96 4.52 2.91
N LEU A 12 -10.66 4.79 1.64
CA LEU A 12 -11.62 4.93 0.57
C LEU A 12 -12.10 3.54 0.14
N MET A 13 -13.42 3.31 0.23
CA MET A 13 -14.04 2.10 -0.32
C MET A 13 -14.56 2.42 -1.73
N GLU A 14 -13.97 1.71 -2.69
CA GLU A 14 -14.54 1.31 -3.99
C GLU A 14 -14.60 2.34 -5.14
N VAL A 15 -13.49 2.45 -5.88
CA VAL A 15 -13.50 2.34 -7.35
C VAL A 15 -12.43 1.30 -7.70
N ALA A 16 -12.86 0.10 -8.11
CA ALA A 16 -12.00 -1.03 -8.49
C ALA A 16 -10.92 -1.43 -7.45
N VAL A 17 -11.32 -2.19 -6.41
CA VAL A 17 -10.47 -3.10 -5.59
C VAL A 17 -9.11 -2.52 -5.14
N THR A 18 -9.08 -1.21 -4.88
CA THR A 18 -7.89 -0.50 -4.40
C THR A 18 -8.26 0.22 -3.11
N THR A 19 -7.67 -0.20 -1.99
CA THR A 19 -7.85 0.51 -0.71
C THR A 19 -6.89 1.69 -0.68
N CYS A 20 -7.39 2.89 -0.93
CA CYS A 20 -6.60 4.11 -0.81
C CYS A 20 -6.61 4.57 0.65
N VAL A 21 -5.42 4.81 1.20
CA VAL A 21 -5.25 5.43 2.51
C VAL A 21 -4.85 6.87 2.31
N PHE A 22 -5.58 7.78 2.93
CA PHE A 22 -5.14 9.16 3.11
C PHE A 22 -4.57 9.34 4.52
N SER A 23 -3.42 10.00 4.62
CA SER A 23 -2.77 10.32 5.90
C SER A 23 -2.63 11.83 6.02
N VAL A 24 -2.99 12.37 7.19
CA VAL A 24 -2.83 13.78 7.52
C VAL A 24 -1.99 13.91 8.78
N THR A 25 -1.04 14.83 8.76
CA THR A 25 -0.33 15.28 9.96
C THR A 25 -1.02 16.54 10.47
N VAL A 26 -1.50 16.51 11.71
CA VAL A 26 -2.05 17.68 12.39
C VAL A 26 -0.97 18.36 13.27
N PRO A 27 -1.03 19.67 13.48
CA PRO A 27 -0.15 20.39 14.42
C PRO A 27 -0.15 19.82 15.84
N GLU A 28 0.92 20.06 16.62
CA GLU A 28 1.01 19.58 18.01
C GLU A 28 -0.06 20.21 18.93
N ASP A 29 -0.48 21.44 18.64
CA ASP A 29 -1.50 22.20 19.37
C ASP A 29 -2.93 21.96 18.86
N TRP A 30 -3.15 20.90 18.07
CA TRP A 30 -4.45 20.60 17.46
C TRP A 30 -5.56 20.32 18.49
N GLY A 31 -5.19 19.86 19.68
CA GLY A 31 -6.13 19.58 20.77
C GLY A 31 -7.01 18.36 20.49
N ASP A 32 -8.31 18.49 20.73
CA ASP A 32 -9.33 17.45 20.60
C ASP A 32 -10.17 17.57 19.30
N LYS A 33 -9.73 18.40 18.35
CA LYS A 33 -10.45 18.63 17.09
C LYS A 33 -10.43 17.38 16.21
N ASP A 34 -11.58 17.10 15.60
CA ASP A 34 -11.70 16.05 14.58
C ASP A 34 -11.17 16.52 13.23
N VAL A 35 -10.57 15.61 12.47
CA VAL A 35 -10.36 15.77 11.02
C VAL A 35 -11.65 15.35 10.33
N ARG A 36 -12.30 16.22 9.56
CA ARG A 36 -13.48 15.82 8.75
C ARG A 36 -13.05 15.52 7.34
N TRP A 37 -13.35 14.31 6.88
CA TRP A 37 -13.22 13.96 5.49
C TRP A 37 -14.56 14.09 4.80
N THR A 38 -14.57 14.70 3.61
CA THR A 38 -15.77 14.95 2.81
C THR A 38 -15.53 14.49 1.38
N LEU A 39 -16.43 13.66 0.86
CA LEU A 39 -16.58 13.41 -0.57
C LEU A 39 -17.71 14.27 -1.11
N ILE A 40 -17.49 14.81 -2.30
CA ILE A 40 -18.51 15.49 -3.07
C ILE A 40 -18.68 14.70 -4.36
N ASP A 41 -19.88 14.19 -4.59
CA ASP A 41 -20.24 13.63 -5.89
C ASP A 41 -20.39 14.79 -6.88
N GLU A 42 -19.48 14.88 -7.86
CA GLU A 42 -19.48 15.99 -8.83
C GLU A 42 -20.70 15.98 -9.76
N ILE A 43 -21.38 14.84 -9.92
CA ILE A 43 -22.57 14.71 -10.78
C ILE A 43 -23.80 15.22 -10.05
N THR A 44 -23.97 14.83 -8.78
CA THR A 44 -25.17 15.14 -8.00
C THR A 44 -25.00 16.33 -7.05
N GLY A 45 -23.76 16.74 -6.77
CA GLY A 45 -23.41 17.69 -5.72
C GLY A 45 -23.58 17.15 -4.30
N GLN A 46 -23.88 15.86 -4.13
CA GLN A 46 -24.11 15.28 -2.82
C GLN A 46 -22.82 15.19 -2.00
N GLU A 47 -22.89 15.65 -0.75
CA GLU A 47 -21.80 15.54 0.20
C GLU A 47 -21.94 14.31 1.12
N PHE A 48 -20.86 13.56 1.28
CA PHE A 48 -20.72 12.49 2.25
C PHE A 48 -19.56 12.85 3.18
N SER A 49 -19.74 12.75 4.51
CA SER A 49 -18.64 13.04 5.43
C SER A 49 -18.49 12.01 6.54
N SER A 50 -17.24 11.80 6.95
CA SER A 50 -16.86 10.92 8.05
C SER A 50 -15.85 11.61 8.98
N PRO A 51 -16.05 11.57 10.31
CA PRO A 51 -15.10 12.14 11.25
C PRO A 51 -13.92 11.20 11.48
N GLY A 52 -12.72 11.73 11.28
CA GLY A 52 -11.46 11.21 11.78
C GLY A 52 -11.17 11.72 13.19
N ARG A 53 -11.47 10.88 14.19
CA ARG A 53 -11.31 11.24 15.60
C ARG A 53 -9.91 10.90 16.12
N LEU A 54 -9.28 11.84 16.81
CA LEU A 54 -7.94 11.66 17.38
C LEU A 54 -7.95 11.14 18.83
N VAL A 55 -9.00 11.48 19.59
CA VAL A 55 -9.05 11.25 21.05
C VAL A 55 -9.60 9.86 21.42
N HIS A 56 -10.38 9.25 20.54
CA HIS A 56 -11.06 7.98 20.81
C HIS A 56 -10.31 6.80 20.18
N SER A 57 -9.68 5.98 21.02
CA SER A 57 -8.94 4.77 20.61
C SER A 57 -9.80 3.72 19.91
N THR A 58 -11.13 3.75 20.10
CA THR A 58 -12.07 2.80 19.48
C THR A 58 -12.20 2.92 17.97
N TYR A 59 -11.67 3.99 17.36
CA TYR A 59 -11.63 4.19 15.91
C TYR A 59 -10.23 4.01 15.32
N ARG A 60 -9.27 3.48 16.09
CA ARG A 60 -7.89 3.31 15.64
C ARG A 60 -7.73 2.03 14.80
N HIS A 61 -7.61 2.18 13.49
CA HIS A 61 -7.25 1.10 12.56
C HIS A 61 -5.73 0.81 12.50
N ASP A 62 -5.00 1.00 13.60
CA ASP A 62 -3.56 0.75 13.67
C ASP A 62 -3.29 -0.51 14.49
N GLU A 63 -2.98 -1.58 13.77
CA GLU A 63 -2.69 -2.91 14.32
C GLU A 63 -1.69 -3.64 13.40
N PRO A 64 -0.39 -3.29 13.47
CA PRO A 64 0.66 -3.90 12.66
C PRO A 64 0.95 -5.35 13.08
N LEU A 65 0.46 -5.80 14.22
CA LEU A 65 0.51 -7.20 14.61
C LEU A 65 -0.90 -7.66 14.97
N GLN A 66 -1.29 -8.84 14.48
CA GLN A 66 -2.55 -9.50 14.79
C GLN A 66 -2.30 -10.86 15.45
N PRO A 67 -2.07 -10.89 16.78
CA PRO A 67 -1.76 -12.13 17.48
C PRO A 67 -2.86 -13.19 17.39
N SER A 68 -4.14 -12.76 17.39
CA SER A 68 -5.31 -13.65 17.25
C SER A 68 -5.33 -14.42 15.93
N ARG A 69 -4.68 -13.88 14.89
CA ARG A 69 -4.61 -14.46 13.54
C ARG A 69 -3.20 -14.92 13.17
N LYS A 70 -2.25 -14.81 14.10
CA LYS A 70 -0.83 -15.05 13.84
C LYS A 70 -0.37 -14.36 12.54
N ASN A 71 -0.69 -13.08 12.37
CA ASN A 71 -0.46 -12.35 11.11
C ASN A 71 0.13 -10.95 11.36
N SER A 72 0.82 -10.42 10.36
CA SER A 72 1.38 -9.06 10.33
C SER A 72 1.41 -8.56 8.88
N PRO A 73 1.54 -7.25 8.63
CA PRO A 73 1.74 -6.77 7.28
C PRO A 73 3.12 -7.24 6.76
N PRO A 74 3.24 -7.53 5.46
CA PRO A 74 4.52 -7.85 4.85
C PRO A 74 5.41 -6.60 4.83
N LYS A 75 6.72 -6.77 4.93
CA LYS A 75 7.68 -5.69 4.73
C LYS A 75 8.00 -5.55 3.25
N VAL A 76 8.06 -4.31 2.78
CA VAL A 76 8.32 -3.98 1.37
C VAL A 76 9.55 -3.07 1.27
N ARG A 77 10.46 -3.38 0.36
CA ARG A 77 11.50 -2.46 -0.12
C ARG A 77 11.35 -2.26 -1.63
N LEU A 78 11.56 -1.05 -2.10
CA LEU A 78 11.44 -0.72 -3.54
C LEU A 78 12.81 -0.60 -4.23
N GLN A 79 13.89 -0.75 -3.47
CA GLN A 79 15.27 -0.70 -3.91
C GLN A 79 16.07 -1.80 -3.18
N ALA A 80 17.29 -2.08 -3.64
CA ALA A 80 18.16 -3.07 -3.01
C ALA A 80 18.41 -2.72 -1.53
N GLU A 81 18.74 -1.46 -1.28
CA GLU A 81 18.92 -0.88 0.04
C GLU A 81 17.97 0.30 0.27
N GLY A 82 17.88 0.75 1.52
CA GLY A 82 17.06 1.92 1.88
C GLY A 82 15.89 1.57 2.81
N PRO A 83 14.89 2.47 2.90
CA PRO A 83 13.82 2.35 3.88
C PRO A 83 12.92 1.15 3.59
N ILE A 84 12.41 0.54 4.67
CA ILE A 84 11.44 -0.54 4.63
C ILE A 84 10.06 0.06 4.89
N ALA A 85 9.10 -0.26 4.04
CA ALA A 85 7.69 -0.01 4.30
C ALA A 85 7.09 -1.15 5.13
N GLU A 86 6.26 -0.81 6.10
CA GLU A 86 5.46 -1.76 6.86
C GLU A 86 4.16 -1.09 7.31
N GLY A 87 3.02 -1.70 6.97
CA GLY A 87 1.70 -1.20 7.35
C GLY A 87 1.09 -0.19 6.38
N ARG A 88 -0.08 0.31 6.79
CA ARG A 88 -1.09 0.92 5.91
C ARG A 88 -0.95 2.43 5.80
N PHE A 89 0.25 2.94 5.53
CA PHE A 89 0.44 4.39 5.46
C PHE A 89 -0.04 4.97 4.13
N GLY A 90 -0.61 6.18 4.18
CA GLY A 90 -0.88 6.99 3.01
C GLY A 90 0.37 7.68 2.49
N PHE A 91 0.26 8.24 1.28
CA PHE A 91 1.32 9.03 0.66
C PHE A 91 1.72 10.21 1.58
N GLY A 92 3.02 10.51 1.63
CA GLY A 92 3.58 11.58 2.48
C GLY A 92 3.93 11.16 3.92
N ARG A 93 3.46 10.00 4.40
CA ARG A 93 3.87 9.40 5.68
C ARG A 93 4.44 7.99 5.52
N GLY A 94 4.05 7.29 4.45
CA GLY A 94 4.62 6.00 4.08
C GLY A 94 6.02 6.10 3.48
N MET A 95 6.62 4.93 3.26
CA MET A 95 7.90 4.81 2.55
C MET A 95 7.75 5.36 1.13
N MET A 96 8.68 6.25 0.77
CA MET A 96 8.86 6.77 -0.57
C MET A 96 10.20 6.27 -1.10
N ALA A 97 10.20 5.67 -2.29
CA ALA A 97 11.42 5.41 -3.03
C ALA A 97 12.04 6.73 -3.54
N GLU A 98 13.30 6.66 -3.96
CA GLU A 98 13.91 7.73 -4.76
C GLU A 98 13.12 7.96 -6.05
N THR A 99 13.13 9.19 -6.55
CA THR A 99 12.45 9.54 -7.79
C THR A 99 13.11 8.87 -8.98
N LEU A 100 12.31 8.18 -9.80
CA LEU A 100 12.72 7.62 -11.07
C LEU A 100 12.45 8.62 -12.20
N GLU A 101 13.26 8.56 -13.25
CA GLU A 101 13.14 9.41 -14.44
C GLU A 101 12.88 8.53 -15.66
N THR A 102 11.91 8.92 -16.48
CA THR A 102 11.62 8.25 -17.76
C THR A 102 11.08 9.22 -18.81
N ARG A 103 10.65 8.69 -19.96
CA ARG A 103 9.97 9.42 -21.03
C ARG A 103 8.65 8.74 -21.38
N VAL A 104 7.76 9.51 -21.99
CA VAL A 104 6.49 8.99 -22.53
C VAL A 104 6.76 7.78 -23.45
N GLY A 105 6.02 6.69 -23.24
CA GLY A 105 6.14 5.46 -24.03
C GLY A 105 7.39 4.62 -23.78
N VAL A 106 8.33 5.05 -22.92
CA VAL A 106 9.53 4.25 -22.58
C VAL A 106 9.25 3.41 -21.33
N PRO A 107 9.35 2.07 -21.41
CA PRO A 107 9.13 1.19 -20.27
C PRO A 107 10.22 1.36 -19.21
N ILE A 108 9.83 1.38 -17.94
CA ILE A 108 10.75 1.28 -16.79
C ILE A 108 10.44 0.05 -15.96
N GLU A 109 11.49 -0.67 -15.52
CA GLU A 109 11.34 -1.75 -14.55
C GLU A 109 11.13 -1.17 -13.15
N LEU A 110 10.12 -1.64 -12.44
CA LEU A 110 9.90 -1.43 -11.02
C LEU A 110 10.04 -2.77 -10.29
N ASN A 111 10.53 -2.72 -9.05
CA ASN A 111 10.73 -3.90 -8.22
C ASN A 111 10.18 -3.66 -6.81
N ALA A 112 9.49 -4.66 -6.28
CA ALA A 112 9.09 -4.74 -4.89
C ALA A 112 9.72 -5.99 -4.26
N ARG A 113 10.64 -5.77 -3.32
CA ARG A 113 11.28 -6.81 -2.53
C ARG A 113 10.47 -7.04 -1.26
N ILE A 114 10.04 -8.27 -1.06
CA ILE A 114 9.07 -8.68 -0.05
C ILE A 114 9.71 -9.60 0.96
N ARG A 115 9.35 -9.38 2.22
CA ARG A 115 9.63 -10.34 3.30
C ARG A 115 8.57 -10.27 4.36
N ARG A 116 8.54 -11.27 5.22
CA ARG A 116 7.71 -11.29 6.42
C ARG A 116 8.58 -11.55 7.63
N ASP A 117 8.70 -10.54 8.50
CA ASP A 117 9.39 -10.66 9.78
C ASP A 117 8.36 -10.51 10.89
N ASN A 118 7.71 -11.61 11.23
CA ASN A 118 6.75 -11.59 12.31
C ASN A 118 7.04 -12.73 13.29
N PRO A 119 6.57 -12.60 14.54
CA PRO A 119 6.78 -13.64 15.56
C PRO A 119 6.03 -14.94 15.25
N PHE A 120 5.32 -15.02 14.12
CA PHE A 120 4.56 -16.17 13.65
C PHE A 120 5.22 -16.85 12.44
N ARG A 121 6.43 -16.43 12.04
CA ARG A 121 7.12 -16.86 10.81
C ARG A 121 7.21 -18.38 10.66
N GLU A 122 7.38 -19.11 11.76
CA GLU A 122 7.48 -20.58 11.76
C GLU A 122 6.17 -21.28 11.34
N ASP A 123 5.02 -20.61 11.51
CA ASP A 123 3.69 -21.12 11.14
C ASP A 123 3.11 -20.42 9.89
N ASP A 124 3.88 -19.53 9.24
CA ASP A 124 3.36 -18.55 8.27
C ASP A 124 3.97 -18.74 6.87
N GLU A 125 3.56 -19.83 6.21
CA GLU A 125 3.95 -20.19 4.84
C GLU A 125 3.14 -19.45 3.76
N ARG A 126 2.38 -18.42 4.13
CA ARG A 126 1.41 -17.78 3.23
C ARG A 126 2.14 -16.89 2.22
N PRO A 127 1.88 -17.04 0.91
CA PRO A 127 2.43 -16.14 -0.08
C PRO A 127 1.89 -14.72 0.12
N VAL A 128 2.65 -13.75 -0.36
CA VAL A 128 2.30 -12.34 -0.33
C VAL A 128 1.91 -11.94 -1.74
N ARG A 129 0.75 -11.30 -1.87
CA ARG A 129 0.35 -10.67 -3.13
C ARG A 129 0.89 -9.25 -3.19
N VAL A 130 1.48 -8.88 -4.31
CA VAL A 130 2.00 -7.55 -4.61
C VAL A 130 1.29 -7.00 -5.85
N ARG A 131 0.89 -5.74 -5.79
CA ARG A 131 0.26 -5.03 -6.92
C ARG A 131 0.82 -3.63 -7.05
N PHE A 132 0.94 -3.17 -8.29
CA PHE A 132 1.35 -1.82 -8.65
C PHE A 132 0.14 -1.07 -9.23
N PHE A 133 -0.01 0.21 -8.84
CA PHE A 133 -1.10 1.07 -9.28
C PHE A 133 -0.61 2.48 -9.57
N LYS A 134 -1.26 3.16 -10.52
CA LYS A 134 -1.22 4.62 -10.60
C LYS A 134 -1.97 5.18 -9.39
N TYR A 135 -1.28 5.96 -8.56
CA TYR A 135 -1.88 6.64 -7.41
C TYR A 135 -2.25 8.08 -7.76
N GLN A 136 -1.34 8.82 -8.42
CA GLN A 136 -1.54 10.17 -8.93
C GLN A 136 -0.74 10.36 -10.22
N GLY A 137 -1.22 11.22 -11.13
CA GLY A 137 -0.50 11.61 -12.34
C GLY A 137 -1.45 11.96 -13.50
N PRO A 138 -0.98 12.72 -14.50
CA PRO A 138 -1.84 13.29 -15.55
C PRO A 138 -2.36 12.26 -16.57
N GLY A 139 -1.52 11.31 -16.98
CA GLY A 139 -1.88 10.29 -17.99
C GLY A 139 -2.12 8.90 -17.41
N ASP A 140 -2.32 7.94 -18.30
CA ASP A 140 -2.43 6.52 -17.97
C ASP A 140 -1.06 5.87 -17.75
N VAL A 141 -1.06 4.84 -16.92
CA VAL A 141 0.09 3.98 -16.64
C VAL A 141 -0.32 2.55 -16.94
N VAL A 142 0.33 1.95 -17.93
CA VAL A 142 0.15 0.55 -18.29
C VAL A 142 1.25 -0.26 -17.63
N PHE A 143 0.85 -1.36 -17.02
CA PHE A 143 1.74 -2.27 -16.30
C PHE A 143 1.86 -3.61 -17.01
N THR A 144 3.06 -4.18 -17.03
CA THR A 144 3.31 -5.54 -17.55
C THR A 144 4.05 -6.36 -16.48
N PRO A 145 3.53 -7.54 -16.07
CA PRO A 145 2.20 -8.05 -16.38
C PRO A 145 1.08 -7.11 -15.88
N ASP A 146 -0.09 -7.17 -16.50
CA ASP A 146 -1.19 -6.28 -16.14
C ASP A 146 -1.95 -6.80 -14.90
N TRP A 147 -1.92 -6.03 -13.80
CA TRP A 147 -2.68 -6.32 -12.56
C TRP A 147 -4.05 -5.62 -12.51
N SER A 148 -4.51 -5.00 -13.61
CA SER A 148 -5.78 -4.25 -13.67
C SER A 148 -7.01 -5.11 -13.37
N SER A 149 -6.89 -6.41 -13.56
CA SER A 149 -7.94 -7.37 -13.25
C SER A 149 -7.83 -7.87 -11.81
N TRP A 150 -8.91 -7.65 -11.06
CA TRP A 150 -9.15 -8.25 -9.75
C TRP A 150 -9.34 -9.78 -9.82
N ARG A 151 -9.56 -10.34 -11.02
CA ARG A 151 -9.72 -11.78 -11.28
C ARG A 151 -8.40 -12.51 -11.49
N GLU A 152 -7.29 -11.80 -11.55
CA GLU A 152 -6.00 -12.44 -11.80
C GLU A 152 -5.54 -13.21 -10.55
N GLU A 153 -5.73 -14.53 -10.56
CA GLU A 153 -5.42 -15.41 -9.44
C GLU A 153 -3.95 -15.83 -9.40
N ASN A 154 -3.20 -15.66 -10.50
CA ASN A 154 -1.90 -16.32 -10.71
C ASN A 154 -0.70 -15.38 -10.88
N ILE A 155 -0.88 -14.06 -10.80
CA ILE A 155 0.20 -13.08 -10.96
C ILE A 155 0.35 -12.21 -9.71
N GLY A 156 1.54 -11.67 -9.49
CA GLY A 156 1.80 -10.84 -8.32
C GLY A 156 1.96 -11.64 -7.03
N TRP A 157 2.24 -12.94 -7.07
CA TRP A 157 2.40 -13.76 -5.86
C TRP A 157 3.87 -14.07 -5.61
N VAL A 158 4.34 -13.67 -4.43
CA VAL A 158 5.68 -13.96 -3.95
C VAL A 158 5.58 -15.06 -2.89
N GLU A 159 6.18 -16.21 -3.19
CA GLU A 159 6.12 -17.40 -2.35
C GLU A 159 7.02 -17.28 -1.12
N ALA A 160 6.55 -17.76 0.03
CA ALA A 160 7.26 -17.59 1.30
C ALA A 160 8.67 -18.17 1.28
N ALA A 161 8.87 -19.29 0.60
CA ALA A 161 10.17 -19.93 0.43
C ALA A 161 11.28 -18.98 -0.06
N SER A 162 10.94 -17.95 -0.84
CA SER A 162 11.90 -16.98 -1.40
C SER A 162 12.59 -16.10 -0.35
N TRP A 163 12.03 -15.94 0.84
CA TRP A 163 12.65 -15.18 1.94
C TRP A 163 12.92 -16.04 3.20
N LEU A 164 12.79 -17.37 3.11
CA LEU A 164 13.07 -18.26 4.24
C LEU A 164 14.54 -18.69 4.36
N GLU A 165 15.34 -18.55 3.31
CA GLU A 165 16.74 -18.99 3.30
C GLU A 165 17.61 -18.27 4.35
N SER A 166 17.37 -16.98 4.59
CA SER A 166 18.09 -16.21 5.61
C SER A 166 17.30 -14.99 6.09
N GLU A 167 17.82 -14.29 7.09
CA GLU A 167 17.29 -12.99 7.52
C GLU A 167 17.58 -11.85 6.53
N PHE A 168 18.40 -12.09 5.50
CA PHE A 168 18.75 -11.12 4.46
C PHE A 168 18.07 -11.43 3.12
N ALA A 169 17.40 -12.58 3.00
CA ALA A 169 16.68 -12.98 1.80
C ALA A 169 15.37 -12.19 1.64
N TYR A 170 15.03 -11.91 0.40
CA TYR A 170 13.78 -11.28 -0.01
C TYR A 170 13.24 -12.03 -1.21
N GLY A 171 11.92 -12.20 -1.25
CA GLY A 171 11.24 -12.47 -2.51
C GLY A 171 11.10 -11.18 -3.31
N GLU A 172 10.87 -11.27 -4.61
CA GLU A 172 10.75 -10.10 -5.48
C GLU A 172 9.55 -10.22 -6.40
N GLU A 173 8.85 -9.12 -6.62
CA GLU A 173 7.85 -8.96 -7.69
C GLU A 173 8.28 -7.78 -8.56
N LYS A 174 8.34 -8.00 -9.89
CA LYS A 174 8.79 -7.00 -10.86
C LYS A 174 7.70 -6.65 -11.86
N THR A 175 7.77 -5.43 -12.37
CA THR A 175 6.91 -4.93 -13.44
C THR A 175 7.62 -4.01 -14.39
N GLU A 176 7.14 -3.93 -15.64
CA GLU A 176 7.37 -2.78 -16.49
C GLU A 176 6.19 -1.80 -16.42
N ALA A 177 6.47 -0.50 -16.26
CA ALA A 177 5.48 0.58 -16.34
C ALA A 177 5.72 1.48 -17.56
N VAL A 178 4.66 1.81 -18.29
CA VAL A 178 4.68 2.71 -19.45
C VAL A 178 3.67 3.84 -19.25
N PHE A 179 4.10 5.08 -19.50
CA PHE A 179 3.34 6.30 -19.23
C PHE A 179 2.86 6.94 -20.54
N SER A 180 1.61 7.42 -20.57
CA SER A 180 0.99 8.01 -21.76
C SER A 180 1.21 9.52 -21.93
N GLU A 181 1.53 10.25 -20.86
CA GLU A 181 1.68 11.70 -20.85
C GLU A 181 2.88 12.14 -20.00
N PRO A 182 3.49 13.30 -20.28
CA PRO A 182 4.55 13.84 -19.43
C PRO A 182 3.97 14.40 -18.12
N GLY A 183 4.77 14.38 -17.06
CA GLY A 183 4.42 14.95 -15.76
C GLY A 183 4.96 14.16 -14.57
N GLU A 184 4.55 14.57 -13.38
CA GLU A 184 4.89 13.90 -12.13
C GLU A 184 3.83 12.83 -11.80
N TYR A 185 4.30 11.62 -11.53
CA TYR A 185 3.47 10.48 -11.17
C TYR A 185 3.84 9.96 -9.78
N ILE A 186 2.83 9.56 -9.03
CA ILE A 186 2.96 8.72 -7.85
C ILE A 186 2.41 7.35 -8.20
N LEU A 187 3.22 6.32 -8.07
CA LEU A 187 2.76 4.93 -8.11
C LEU A 187 2.67 4.38 -6.69
N MET A 188 1.68 3.54 -6.43
CA MET A 188 1.52 2.82 -5.17
C MET A 188 1.81 1.34 -5.39
N VAL A 189 2.64 0.78 -4.51
CA VAL A 189 2.85 -0.65 -4.34
C VAL A 189 2.06 -1.09 -3.12
N GLN A 190 1.22 -2.10 -3.29
CA GLN A 190 0.44 -2.67 -2.21
C GLN A 190 0.76 -4.15 -2.06
N ALA A 191 1.21 -4.54 -0.87
CA ALA A 191 1.54 -5.91 -0.53
C ALA A 191 0.66 -6.43 0.61
N TYR A 192 0.05 -7.61 0.46
CA TYR A 192 -0.88 -8.16 1.45
C TYR A 192 -0.80 -9.69 1.48
N ASN A 193 -1.14 -10.29 2.62
CA ASN A 193 -0.99 -11.74 2.77
C ASN A 193 -2.18 -12.49 2.18
N MET A 194 -1.91 -13.70 1.70
CA MET A 194 -2.97 -14.67 1.40
C MET A 194 -3.67 -15.11 2.68
N VAL A 195 -5.01 -15.14 2.72
CA VAL A 195 -5.80 -15.59 3.89
C VAL A 195 -6.35 -17.01 3.74
N GLY A 196 -5.70 -17.85 2.93
CA GLY A 196 -6.12 -19.24 2.71
C GLY A 196 -7.32 -19.39 1.76
N ARG A 197 -7.73 -18.33 1.06
CA ARG A 197 -8.87 -18.31 0.16
C ARG A 197 -8.50 -17.76 -1.22
N ARG A 198 -7.59 -18.40 -1.97
CA ARG A 198 -7.07 -17.86 -3.26
C ARG A 198 -8.17 -17.40 -4.24
N THR A 199 -9.34 -18.03 -4.18
CA THR A 199 -10.51 -17.78 -5.04
C THR A 199 -11.45 -16.67 -4.56
N TYR A 200 -11.21 -16.04 -3.40
CA TYR A 200 -12.03 -14.92 -2.91
C TYR A 200 -11.31 -13.57 -3.13
N GLU A 201 -12.08 -12.60 -3.64
CA GLU A 201 -11.64 -11.30 -4.18
C GLU A 201 -10.99 -10.37 -3.15
N THR A 202 -11.19 -10.69 -1.88
CA THR A 202 -11.04 -9.80 -0.74
C THR A 202 -10.27 -10.57 0.33
N GLN A 203 -8.95 -10.62 0.16
CA GLN A 203 -8.05 -11.30 1.09
C GLN A 203 -7.97 -10.53 2.43
N ASP A 204 -6.77 -10.35 2.96
CA ASP A 204 -6.45 -9.51 4.11
C ASP A 204 -7.12 -8.10 4.13
N PHE A 205 -7.55 -7.56 2.97
CA PHE A 205 -8.32 -6.30 2.92
C PHE A 205 -9.69 -6.38 3.60
N GLU A 206 -10.44 -7.47 3.40
CA GLU A 206 -11.78 -7.66 3.98
C GLU A 206 -11.74 -7.74 5.51
N PHE A 207 -10.62 -8.26 6.01
CA PHE A 207 -10.38 -8.48 7.42
C PHE A 207 -9.66 -7.33 8.10
N TRP A 208 -9.50 -6.20 7.39
CA TRP A 208 -8.79 -5.00 7.83
C TRP A 208 -7.38 -5.29 8.38
N CYS A 209 -6.78 -6.38 7.92
CA CYS A 209 -5.43 -6.84 8.23
C CYS A 209 -5.03 -7.87 7.18
N CYS A 210 -3.80 -7.85 6.67
CA CYS A 210 -2.70 -6.95 6.92
C CYS A 210 -2.03 -6.65 5.58
N TRP A 211 -1.89 -5.36 5.28
CA TRP A 211 -1.24 -4.92 4.07
C TRP A 211 -0.25 -3.80 4.36
N THR A 212 0.67 -3.64 3.41
CA THR A 212 1.66 -2.57 3.37
C THR A 212 1.50 -1.77 2.10
N ASN A 213 1.56 -0.45 2.24
CA ASN A 213 1.67 0.47 1.12
C ASN A 213 3.11 1.02 1.05
N ALA A 214 3.64 1.14 -0.16
CA ALA A 214 4.87 1.86 -0.46
C ALA A 214 4.66 2.68 -1.74
N PHE A 215 5.45 3.72 -1.95
CA PHE A 215 5.20 4.69 -3.02
C PHE A 215 6.45 4.98 -3.85
N ILE A 216 6.28 5.15 -5.16
CA ILE A 216 7.34 5.48 -6.12
C ILE A 216 6.98 6.82 -6.77
N ARG A 217 7.95 7.74 -6.82
CA ARG A 217 7.85 8.95 -7.64
C ARG A 217 8.45 8.68 -9.00
N VAL A 218 7.76 9.09 -10.06
CA VAL A 218 8.28 9.02 -11.42
C VAL A 218 8.06 10.35 -12.11
N ASN A 219 9.14 10.93 -12.61
CA ASN A 219 9.10 12.08 -13.49
C ASN A 219 9.16 11.59 -14.94
N VAL A 220 8.16 11.97 -15.74
CA VAL A 220 8.03 11.56 -17.15
C VAL A 220 8.23 12.79 -18.03
N ASN A 221 9.26 12.74 -18.87
CA ASN A 221 9.64 13.82 -19.79
C ASN A 221 9.23 13.57 -21.25
#